data_AF-K9QIT6-F1
#
_entry.id   AF-K9QIT6-F1
#
_cell.length_a   1.000
_cell.length_b   1.000
_cell.length_c   1.000
_cell.angle_alpha   90.00
_cell.angle_beta   90.00
_cell.angle_gamma   90.00
#
_symmetry.space_group_name_H-M   'P 1'
#
loop_
_entity.id
_entity.type
_entity.pdbx_description
1 polymer ?
#
loop_
_entity_poly.entity_id
_entity_poly.type
_entity_poly.pdbx_seq_one_letter_code
_entity_poly.pdbx_strand_id
1 'polypeptide(L)' 'MGNQELEQQLLSLDLAERIRILQLLAQSLTLPSSQPNPTPDEINLTRDRSPQHPLRKIPLTIPPDFDEPMPELWDALGQ' A
#
# COMPACT_ATOMS: atom_id res chain seq x y z
N MET A 1 9.14 19.59 15.65
CA MET A 1 8.99 19.94 14.22
C MET A 1 7.66 19.41 13.75
N GLY A 2 6.76 20.32 13.36
CA GLY A 2 5.45 19.96 12.82
C GLY A 2 5.48 19.91 11.29
N ASN A 3 4.56 19.17 10.67
CA ASN A 3 4.46 19.09 9.21
C ASN A 3 4.33 20.48 8.53
N GLN A 4 3.65 21.42 9.18
CA GLN A 4 3.52 22.80 8.69
C GLN A 4 4.87 23.52 8.59
N GLU A 5 5.78 23.27 9.52
CA GLU A 5 7.12 23.90 9.54
C GLU A 5 7.97 23.37 8.38
N LEU A 6 7.85 22.06 8.08
CA LEU A 6 8.51 21.41 6.95
C LEU A 6 7.98 21.92 5.60
N GLU A 7 6.68 22.16 5.48
CA GLU A 7 6.09 22.73 4.27
C GLU A 7 6.60 24.16 4.02
N GLN A 8 6.71 24.98 5.07
CA GLN A 8 7.27 26.33 4.96
C GLN A 8 8.75 26.30 4.57
N GLN A 9 9.52 25.37 5.13
CA GLN A 9 10.91 25.16 4.73
C GLN A 9 11.00 24.72 3.26
N LEU A 10 10.14 23.79 2.82
CA LEU A 10 10.11 23.34 1.43
C LEU A 10 9.76 24.48 0.46
N LEU A 11 8.87 25.39 0.87
CA LEU A 11 8.49 26.58 0.09
C LEU A 11 9.54 27.70 0.09
N SER A 12 10.48 27.68 1.03
CA SER A 12 11.59 28.62 1.09
C SER A 12 12.82 28.19 0.28
N LEU A 13 12.94 26.90 -0.05
CA LEU A 13 14.05 26.35 -0.83
C LEU A 13 14.03 26.81 -2.29
N ASP A 14 15.22 26.98 -2.85
CA ASP A 14 15.42 27.30 -4.27
C ASP A 14 14.97 26.14 -5.18
N LEU A 15 14.61 26.46 -6.42
CA LEU A 15 14.15 25.49 -7.41
C LEU A 15 15.18 24.37 -7.63
N ALA A 16 16.47 24.71 -7.65
CA ALA A 16 17.54 23.73 -7.83
C ALA A 16 17.60 22.72 -6.67
N GLU A 17 17.41 23.19 -5.43
CA GLU A 17 17.44 22.35 -4.23
C GLU A 17 16.21 21.44 -4.17
N ARG A 18 15.02 21.94 -4.53
CA ARG A 18 13.80 21.12 -4.61
C ARG A 18 13.93 20.02 -5.64
N ILE A 19 14.45 20.34 -6.83
CA ILE A 19 14.68 19.34 -7.89
C ILE A 19 15.66 18.27 -7.39
N ARG A 20 16.74 18.67 -6.72
CA ARG A 20 17.72 17.73 -6.15
C ARG A 20 17.11 16.79 -5.12
N ILE A 21 16.26 17.31 -4.21
CA ILE A 21 15.57 16.48 -3.21
C ILE A 21 14.64 15.49 -3.90
N LEU A 22 13.82 15.92 -4.86
CA LEU A 22 12.93 15.04 -5.62
C LEU A 22 13.69 13.94 -6.36
N GLN A 23 14.81 14.28 -7.01
CA GLN A 23 15.67 13.30 -7.69
C GLN A 23 16.29 12.30 -6.70
N LEU A 24 16.69 12.74 -5.52
CA LEU A 24 17.24 11.86 -4.49
C LEU A 24 16.18 10.87 -3.98
N LEU A 25 14.97 11.36 -3.69
CA LEU A 25 13.85 10.52 -3.27
C LEU A 25 13.47 9.50 -4.35
N ALA A 26 13.43 9.92 -5.62
CA ALA A 26 13.15 9.02 -6.74
C ALA A 26 14.22 7.92 -6.85
N GLN A 27 15.49 8.26 -6.66
CA GLN A 27 16.59 7.29 -6.67
C GLN A 27 16.52 6.29 -5.50
N SER A 28 16.07 6.73 -4.32
CA SER A 28 15.85 5.84 -3.18
C SER A 28 14.69 4.87 -3.38
N LEU A 29 13.71 5.20 -4.22
CA LEU A 29 12.59 4.33 -4.58
C LEU A 29 12.95 3.33 -5.68
N THR A 30 14.00 3.60 -6.48
CA THR A 30 14.49 2.68 -7.52
C THR A 30 15.51 1.70 -6.96
N LEU A 31 15.09 0.47 -6.65
CA LEU A 31 16.01 -0.64 -6.39
C LEU A 31 16.60 -1.16 -7.72
N PRO A 32 17.93 -1.28 -7.87
CA PRO A 32 18.50 -2.06 -8.97
C PRO A 32 18.33 -3.56 -8.68
N SER A 33 17.38 -4.19 -9.38
CA SER A 33 17.22 -5.65 -9.38
C SER A 33 18.34 -6.29 -10.21
N SER A 34 19.50 -6.55 -9.58
CA SER A 34 20.54 -7.42 -10.13
C SER A 34 20.47 -8.78 -9.44
N GLN A 35 19.94 -9.81 -10.11
CA GLN A 35 20.02 -11.18 -9.61
C GLN A 35 20.32 -12.16 -10.76
N PRO A 36 21.49 -12.83 -10.71
CA PRO A 36 21.68 -14.13 -11.36
C PRO A 36 22.27 -15.14 -10.36
N ASN A 37 21.42 -15.81 -9.57
CA ASN A 37 21.63 -17.16 -9.03
C ASN A 37 20.34 -17.65 -8.33
N PRO A 38 19.80 -18.84 -8.66
CA PRO A 38 18.59 -19.34 -8.03
C PRO A 38 18.94 -20.08 -6.73
N THR A 39 18.75 -19.40 -5.61
CA THR A 39 18.63 -20.00 -4.27
C THR A 39 17.14 -20.11 -3.90
N PRO A 40 16.75 -20.91 -2.87
CA PRO A 40 15.39 -21.47 -2.72
C PRO A 40 14.24 -20.47 -2.47
N ASP A 41 14.50 -19.17 -2.56
CA ASP A 41 13.57 -18.06 -2.35
C ASP A 41 13.06 -17.43 -3.65
N GLU A 42 13.11 -18.15 -4.78
CA GLU A 42 12.47 -17.69 -6.02
C GLU A 42 10.94 -17.81 -5.94
N ILE A 43 10.32 -16.81 -5.30
CA ILE A 43 8.87 -16.56 -5.41
C ILE A 43 8.57 -16.04 -6.83
N ASN A 44 8.65 -16.95 -7.80
CA ASN A 44 8.28 -16.82 -9.21
C ASN A 44 7.28 -15.68 -9.45
N LEU A 45 7.75 -14.52 -9.91
CA LEU A 45 6.91 -13.38 -10.33
C LEU A 45 6.32 -13.57 -11.74
N THR A 46 6.72 -14.63 -12.46
CA THR A 46 6.06 -15.10 -13.69
C THR A 46 5.00 -16.16 -13.42
N ARG A 47 4.91 -16.67 -12.17
CA ARG A 47 3.76 -17.45 -11.76
C ARG A 47 2.57 -16.51 -11.83
N ASP A 48 1.56 -16.91 -12.57
CA ASP A 48 0.26 -16.25 -12.66
C ASP A 48 -0.23 -15.89 -11.25
N ARG A 49 0.14 -14.69 -10.78
CA ARG A 49 -0.24 -14.12 -9.47
C ARG A 49 -1.61 -13.48 -9.60
N SER A 50 -2.48 -13.99 -10.47
CA SER A 50 -3.91 -13.96 -10.15
C SER A 50 -4.01 -14.56 -8.76
N PRO A 51 -4.38 -13.79 -7.71
CA PRO A 51 -4.51 -14.38 -6.39
C PRO A 51 -5.52 -15.50 -6.59
N GLN A 52 -5.12 -16.76 -6.36
CA GLN A 52 -6.11 -17.80 -6.30
C GLN A 52 -7.02 -17.37 -5.16
N HIS A 53 -8.19 -16.85 -5.50
CA HIS A 53 -9.23 -16.47 -4.58
C HIS A 53 -10.16 -17.69 -4.53
N PRO A 54 -9.80 -18.79 -3.85
CA PRO A 54 -10.62 -20.00 -3.84
C PRO A 54 -12.04 -19.68 -3.34
N LEU A 55 -12.16 -18.70 -2.45
CA LEU A 55 -13.43 -18.23 -1.92
C LEU A 55 -14.33 -17.54 -2.95
N ARG A 56 -13.79 -17.01 -4.06
CA ARG A 56 -14.60 -16.41 -5.15
C ARG A 56 -15.37 -17.44 -5.97
N LYS A 57 -15.03 -18.73 -5.86
CA LYS A 57 -15.72 -19.82 -6.57
C LYS A 57 -16.94 -20.34 -5.80
N ILE A 58 -17.11 -19.91 -4.56
CA ILE A 58 -18.22 -20.32 -3.70
C ILE A 58 -19.39 -19.37 -3.94
N PRO A 59 -20.60 -19.87 -4.27
CA PRO A 59 -21.78 -19.03 -4.34
C PRO A 59 -22.04 -18.33 -3.01
N LEU A 60 -21.96 -17.00 -3.01
CA LEU A 60 -22.29 -16.21 -1.82
C LEU A 60 -23.82 -16.04 -1.79
N THR A 61 -24.46 -16.52 -0.73
CA THR A 61 -25.86 -16.19 -0.46
C THR A 61 -25.86 -15.00 0.49
N ILE A 62 -26.28 -13.84 -0.01
CA ILE A 62 -26.42 -12.63 0.80
C ILE A 62 -27.76 -12.73 1.53
N PRO A 63 -27.77 -12.68 2.88
CA PRO A 63 -29.01 -12.64 3.65
C PRO A 63 -29.87 -11.40 3.31
N PRO A 64 -31.21 -11.49 3.37
CA PRO A 64 -32.09 -10.37 3.02
C PRO A 64 -31.99 -9.18 3.99
N ASP A 65 -31.51 -9.43 5.20
CA ASP A 65 -31.29 -8.50 6.31
C ASP A 65 -29.88 -7.91 6.32
N PHE A 66 -29.06 -8.18 5.29
CA PHE A 66 -27.66 -7.71 5.24
C PHE A 66 -27.52 -6.18 5.32
N ASP A 67 -28.50 -5.44 4.78
CA ASP A 67 -28.52 -3.98 4.78
C ASP A 67 -29.18 -3.38 6.05
N GLU A 68 -29.68 -4.22 6.96
CA GLU A 68 -30.29 -3.75 8.20
C GLU A 68 -29.23 -3.17 9.16
N PRO A 69 -29.51 -2.03 9.81
CA PRO A 69 -28.58 -1.48 10.78
C PRO A 69 -28.46 -2.45 11.97
N MET A 70 -27.23 -2.91 12.24
CA MET A 70 -26.90 -3.75 13.39
C MET A 70 -26.14 -2.93 14.45
N PRO A 71 -26.81 -2.07 15.23
CA PRO A 71 -26.17 -1.24 16.25
C PRO A 71 -25.44 -2.07 17.31
N GLU A 72 -25.91 -3.28 17.60
CA GLU A 72 -25.35 -4.19 18.61
C GLU A 72 -23.90 -4.60 18.29
N LEU A 73 -23.53 -4.67 17.00
CA LEU A 73 -22.15 -4.96 16.58
C LEU A 73 -21.20 -3.79 16.87
N TRP A 74 -21.69 -2.56 16.73
CA TRP A 74 -20.91 -1.36 16.98
C TRP A 74 -20.79 -1.07 18.48
N ASP A 75 -21.86 -1.31 19.23
CA ASP A 75 -21.88 -1.19 20.69
C ASP A 75 -20.92 -2.18 21.37
N ALA A 76 -20.76 -3.38 20.81
CA ALA A 76 -19.83 -4.40 21.30
C ALA A 76 -18.35 -4.05 21.08
N LEU A 77 -18.03 -3.16 20.12
CA LEU A 77 -16.65 -2.73 19.83
C LEU A 77 -16.19 -1.57 20.74
N GLY A 78 -17.14 -0.90 21.40
CA GLY A 78 -16.90 0.27 22.25
C GLY A 78 -16.74 -0.03 23.75
N GLN A 79 -16.75 -1.30 24.15
CA GLN A 79 -16.51 -1.77 25.53
C GLN A 79 -15.05 -2.23 25.69
#